data_AF-A0A377NC15-F1
#
_entry.id   AF-A0A377NC15-F1
#
_cell.length_a   1.000
_cell.length_b   1.000
_cell.length_c   1.000
_cell.angle_alpha   90.00
_cell.angle_beta   90.00
_cell.angle_gamma   90.00
#
_symmetry.space_group_name_H-M   'P 1'
#
loop_
_entity.id
_entity.type
_entity.pdbx_description
1 polymer ?
#
loop_
_entity_poly.entity_id
_entity_poly.type
_entity_poly.pdbx_seq_one_letter_code
_entity_poly.pdbx_strand_id
1 'polypeptide(L)'
;MLYVIYSEDVPDSLEKRAAARPAHVERLQKLHDEGRVIVAGPTPAIDSADPGAAGMSGSVVIIEFETLKDAQTWADADPLCRRWGL
;
A
#
# COMPACT_ATOMS: atom_id res chain seq x y z
N MET A 1 4.08 -2.77 18.23
CA MET A 1 3.30 -3.98 17.86
C MET A 1 3.22 -4.08 16.34
N LEU A 2 3.29 -5.30 15.80
CA LEU A 2 3.18 -5.51 14.35
C LEU A 2 1.72 -5.58 13.90
N TYR A 3 1.44 -4.93 12.78
CA TYR A 3 0.14 -4.93 12.12
C TYR A 3 0.29 -5.35 10.66
N VAL A 4 -0.68 -6.13 10.17
CA VAL A 4 -0.83 -6.41 8.74
C VAL A 4 -1.85 -5.41 8.17
N ILE A 5 -1.41 -4.63 7.19
CA ILE A 5 -2.27 -3.75 6.41
C ILE A 5 -2.38 -4.38 5.02
N TYR A 6 -3.59 -4.80 4.66
CA TYR A 6 -3.93 -5.38 3.37
C TYR A 6 -4.92 -4.43 2.68
N SER A 7 -4.61 -4.00 1.46
CA SER A 7 -5.47 -3.16 0.65
C SER A 7 -5.80 -3.83 -0.67
N GLU A 8 -7.00 -3.60 -1.17
CA GLU A 8 -7.46 -4.08 -2.47
C GLU A 8 -7.59 -2.89 -3.43
N ASP A 9 -7.08 -3.05 -4.63
CA ASP A 9 -7.23 -2.09 -5.70
C ASP A 9 -8.66 -2.19 -6.28
N VAL A 10 -9.28 -1.06 -6.61
CA VAL A 10 -10.56 -1.05 -7.31
C VAL A 10 -10.36 -1.40 -8.80
N PRO A 11 -11.40 -1.87 -9.52
CA PRO A 11 -11.31 -2.10 -10.97
C PRO A 11 -10.80 -0.86 -11.74
N ASP A 12 -10.06 -1.10 -12.83
CA ASP A 12 -9.53 -0.07 -13.74
C ASP A 12 -8.70 1.03 -13.04
N SER A 13 -7.96 0.67 -12.00
CA SER A 13 -7.19 1.62 -11.17
C SER A 13 -5.70 1.69 -11.48
N LEU A 14 -5.19 0.96 -12.47
CA LEU A 14 -3.76 0.87 -12.77
C LEU A 14 -3.09 2.24 -12.93
N GLU A 15 -3.70 3.16 -13.69
CA GLU A 15 -3.18 4.52 -13.88
C GLU A 15 -3.21 5.34 -12.59
N LYS A 16 -4.31 5.23 -11.81
CA LYS A 16 -4.45 5.92 -10.52
C LYS A 16 -3.39 5.44 -9.53
N ARG A 17 -3.16 4.12 -9.49
CA ARG A 17 -2.09 3.50 -8.70
C ARG A 17 -0.73 4.03 -9.12
N ALA A 18 -0.44 4.09 -10.42
CA ALA A 18 0.83 4.59 -10.94
C ALA A 18 1.07 6.04 -10.51
N ALA A 19 0.05 6.89 -10.57
CA ALA A 19 0.13 8.29 -10.16
C ALA A 19 0.34 8.47 -8.64
N ALA A 20 -0.30 7.64 -7.81
CA ALA A 20 -0.19 7.71 -6.36
C ALA A 20 1.06 7.00 -5.79
N ARG A 21 1.65 6.07 -6.55
CA ARG A 21 2.76 5.21 -6.10
C ARG A 21 3.97 5.97 -5.55
N PRO A 22 4.46 7.07 -6.14
CA PRO A 22 5.62 7.79 -5.60
C PRO A 22 5.38 8.29 -4.16
N ALA A 23 4.22 8.91 -3.90
CA ALA A 23 3.86 9.41 -2.58
C ALA A 23 3.58 8.28 -1.57
N HIS A 24 3.01 7.16 -2.04
CA HIS A 24 2.84 5.96 -1.22
C HIS A 24 4.20 5.37 -0.77
N VAL A 25 5.14 5.22 -1.71
CA VAL A 25 6.48 4.68 -1.44
C VAL A 25 7.28 5.59 -0.50
N GLU A 26 7.21 6.91 -0.65
CA GLU A 26 7.91 7.85 0.23
C GLU A 26 7.53 7.67 1.72
N ARG A 27 6.22 7.46 1.99
CA ARG A 27 5.71 7.22 3.35
C ARG A 27 6.22 5.90 3.93
N LEU A 28 6.34 4.86 3.10
CA LEU A 28 6.90 3.57 3.49
C LEU A 28 8.41 3.66 3.71
N GLN A 29 9.14 4.37 2.86
CA GLN A 29 10.59 4.51 2.97
C GLN A 29 10.98 5.17 4.29
N LYS A 30 10.26 6.23 4.69
CA LYS A 30 10.48 6.87 5.98
C LYS A 30 10.39 5.88 7.15
N LEU A 31 9.34 5.04 7.17
CA LEU A 31 9.14 4.06 8.23
C LEU A 31 10.11 2.87 8.13
N HIS A 32 10.55 2.53 6.92
CA HIS A 32 11.60 1.56 6.70
C HIS A 32 12.94 2.04 7.27
N ASP A 33 13.29 3.31 7.06
CA ASP A 33 14.52 3.92 7.59
C ASP A 33 14.50 4.02 9.12
N GLU A 34 13.31 4.09 9.72
CA GLU A 34 13.08 3.97 11.18
C GLU A 34 13.16 2.51 11.69
N GLY A 35 13.34 1.52 10.81
CA GLY A 35 13.38 0.09 11.15
C GLY A 35 12.01 -0.52 11.47
N ARG A 36 10.91 0.16 11.12
CA ARG A 36 9.54 -0.23 11.49
C ARG A 36 8.84 -1.10 10.44
N VAL A 37 9.28 -1.08 9.20
CA VAL A 37 8.72 -1.90 8.12
C VAL A 37 9.42 -3.25 8.09
N ILE A 38 8.66 -4.33 8.20
CA ILE A 38 9.17 -5.71 8.09
C ILE A 38 9.10 -6.20 6.65
N VAL A 39 7.97 -5.97 5.99
CA VAL A 39 7.78 -6.25 4.56
C VAL A 39 6.73 -5.31 3.99
N ALA A 40 6.91 -4.87 2.75
CA ALA A 40 5.92 -4.10 2.01
C ALA A 40 6.01 -4.45 0.52
N GLY A 41 4.86 -4.65 -0.14
CA GLY A 41 4.85 -4.98 -1.56
C GLY A 41 3.48 -4.91 -2.22
N PRO A 42 3.45 -4.78 -3.56
CA PRO A 42 2.22 -4.91 -4.34
C PRO A 42 1.75 -6.37 -4.38
N THR A 43 0.46 -6.60 -4.66
CA THR A 43 -0.05 -7.93 -5.03
C THR A 43 -0.31 -7.96 -6.54
N PRO A 44 0.53 -8.63 -7.36
CA PRO A 44 0.29 -8.78 -8.79
C PRO A 44 -1.05 -9.45 -9.08
N ALA A 45 -1.78 -8.97 -10.10
CA ALA A 45 -3.05 -9.57 -10.50
C ALA A 45 -2.90 -10.92 -11.22
N ILE A 46 -1.68 -11.23 -11.67
CA ILE A 46 -1.28 -12.48 -12.31
C ILE A 46 0.03 -12.97 -11.70
N ASP A 47 0.38 -14.23 -11.92
CA ASP A 47 1.64 -14.82 -11.46
C ASP A 47 2.85 -14.30 -12.27
N SER A 48 3.21 -13.04 -12.04
CA SER A 48 4.34 -12.34 -12.64
C SER A 48 4.83 -11.21 -11.74
N ALA A 49 6.15 -11.05 -11.64
CA ALA A 49 6.77 -9.90 -10.96
C ALA A 49 6.55 -8.58 -11.71
N ASP A 50 6.32 -8.64 -13.03
CA ASP A 50 5.93 -7.52 -13.88
C ASP A 50 4.63 -7.89 -14.62
N PRO A 51 3.46 -7.59 -14.03
CA PRO A 51 2.17 -7.98 -14.59
C PRO A 51 1.73 -7.10 -15.79
N GLY A 52 2.50 -6.06 -16.14
CA GLY A 52 2.16 -5.14 -17.23
C GLY A 52 0.73 -4.59 -17.12
N ALA A 53 -0.05 -4.74 -18.20
CA ALA A 53 -1.43 -4.26 -18.26
C ALA A 53 -2.40 -5.01 -17.34
N ALA A 54 -2.07 -6.22 -16.88
CA ALA A 54 -2.89 -6.93 -15.90
C ALA A 54 -2.88 -6.21 -14.54
N GLY A 55 -1.84 -5.40 -14.29
CA GLY A 55 -1.76 -4.56 -13.10
C GLY A 55 -1.70 -5.35 -11.81
N MET A 56 -2.29 -4.79 -10.77
CA MET A 56 -2.14 -5.25 -9.40
C MET A 56 -3.52 -5.33 -8.76
N SER A 57 -3.72 -6.28 -7.85
CA SER A 57 -4.96 -6.47 -7.10
C SER A 57 -4.98 -5.71 -5.78
N GLY A 58 -3.86 -5.12 -5.37
CA GLY A 58 -3.73 -4.57 -4.02
C GLY A 58 -2.29 -4.36 -3.56
N SER A 59 -2.12 -4.28 -2.24
CA SER A 59 -0.83 -4.18 -1.55
C SER A 59 -0.89 -4.84 -0.16
N VAL A 60 0.26 -5.32 0.31
CA VAL A 60 0.44 -5.86 1.67
C VAL A 60 1.61 -5.17 2.35
N VAL A 61 1.41 -4.76 3.61
CA VAL A 61 2.43 -4.17 4.47
C VAL A 61 2.37 -4.83 5.85
N ILE A 62 3.52 -5.25 6.37
CA ILE A 62 3.70 -5.66 7.77
C ILE A 62 4.62 -4.62 8.44
N ILE A 63 4.08 -3.91 9.42
CA ILE A 63 4.71 -2.70 9.95
C ILE A 63 4.38 -2.48 11.43
N GLU A 64 5.31 -1.83 12.13
CA GLU A 64 5.17 -1.55 13.55
C GLU A 64 4.46 -0.22 13.86
N PHE A 65 3.46 -0.29 14.74
CA PHE A 65 2.80 0.86 15.39
C PHE A 65 2.63 0.63 16.90
N GLU A 66 2.43 1.71 17.66
CA GLU A 66 2.14 1.65 19.10
C GLU A 66 0.75 1.08 19.36
N THR A 67 -0.25 1.51 18.60
CA THR A 67 -1.64 1.08 18.74
C THR A 67 -2.30 0.76 17.39
N LEU A 68 -3.41 0.02 17.44
CA LEU A 68 -4.24 -0.26 16.26
C LEU A 68 -4.77 1.03 15.64
N LYS A 69 -5.10 2.03 16.47
CA LYS A 69 -5.61 3.33 16.01
C LYS A 69 -4.57 4.09 15.19
N ASP A 70 -3.29 4.02 15.58
CA ASP A 70 -2.20 4.64 14.81
C ASP A 70 -2.01 3.94 13.47
N ALA A 71 -2.07 2.60 13.45
CA ALA A 71 -2.00 1.82 12.22
C ALA A 71 -3.15 2.16 11.25
N GLN A 72 -4.38 2.24 11.76
CA GLN A 72 -5.56 2.63 10.96
C GLN A 72 -5.45 4.06 10.44
N THR A 73 -5.07 5.01 11.29
CA THR A 73 -4.91 6.42 10.90
C THR A 73 -3.84 6.57 9.80
N TRP A 74 -2.75 5.81 9.92
CA TRP A 74 -1.72 5.78 8.88
C TRP A 74 -2.23 5.14 7.58
N ALA A 75 -2.98 4.03 7.65
CA ALA A 75 -3.54 3.36 6.48
C ALA A 75 -4.57 4.24 5.74
N ASP A 76 -5.46 4.92 6.47
CA ASP A 76 -6.49 5.79 5.91
C ASP A 76 -5.90 7.04 5.22
N ALA A 77 -4.73 7.48 5.66
CA ALA A 77 -4.00 8.60 5.07
C ALA A 77 -3.23 8.23 3.79
N ASP A 78 -3.28 6.96 3.35
CA ASP A 78 -2.54 6.51 2.17
C ASP A 78 -3.08 7.13 0.88
N PRO A 79 -2.22 7.69 0.01
CA PRO A 79 -2.63 8.15 -1.33
C PRO A 79 -3.33 7.08 -2.16
N LEU A 80 -3.02 5.80 -1.98
CA LEU A 80 -3.72 4.68 -2.64
C LEU A 80 -5.11 4.42 -2.03
N CYS A 81 -5.30 4.67 -0.73
CA CYS A 81 -6.57 4.51 -0.03
C CYS A 81 -7.58 5.63 -0.29
N ARG A 82 -7.21 6.70 -1.03
CA ARG A 82 -8.19 7.76 -1.34
C ARG A 82 -9.37 7.15 -2.06
N ARG A 83 -10.54 7.25 -1.43
CA ARG A 83 -11.83 6.90 -2.03
C ARG A 83 -12.07 7.85 -3.21
N TRP A 84 -11.63 7.42 -4.39
CA TRP A 84 -11.93 8.05 -5.66
C TRP A 84 -13.45 7.99 -5.82
N GLY A 85 -14.09 9.16 -5.87
CA GLY A 85 -15.51 9.35 -5.55
C GLY A 85 -16.50 8.39 -6.22
N LEU A 86 -17.63 8.20 -5.52
CA LEU A 86 -18.92 7.90 -6.14
C LEU A 86 -19.25 8.96 -7.21
#